data_AF-A0A8D8K1Q2-F1
#
_entry.id   AF-A0A8D8K1Q2-F1
#
_cell.length_a   1.000
_cell.length_b   1.000
_cell.length_c   1.000
_cell.angle_alpha   90.00
_cell.angle_beta   90.00
_cell.angle_gamma   90.00
#
_symmetry.space_group_name_H-M   'P 1'
#
loop_
_entity.id
_entity.type
_entity.pdbx_description
1 polymer ?
#
loop_
_entity_poly.entity_id
_entity_poly.type
_entity_poly.pdbx_seq_one_letter_code
_entity_poly.pdbx_strand_id
1 'polypeptide(L)'
;MRISVDGLLVYFPYEYIYPEQYAYMLELKRTFDAKGHCLLEMPSGTGKTTTLLSLIVAYIMENPHIVRKLIYCSRTVPEIEKVIAELKHLMNYYEKQTGVMPNITGLVLSSRKNMCIHSEVSRERDGKIVDAKCYGMTASYVRDRAATDDSVPICQYFEGFQAEGKETTLPP
;
A
#
# COMPACT_ATOMS: atom_id res chain seq x y z
N MET A 1 4.49 -16.31 -15.57
CA MET A 1 4.08 -17.72 -15.67
C MET A 1 2.92 -18.04 -14.72
N ARG A 2 2.25 -19.19 -14.90
CA ARG A 2 1.22 -19.72 -13.97
C ARG A 2 1.82 -20.89 -13.18
N ILE A 3 1.68 -20.87 -11.86
CA ILE A 3 2.31 -21.83 -10.95
C ILE A 3 1.23 -22.38 -10.01
N SER A 4 1.19 -23.70 -9.81
CA SER A 4 0.33 -24.31 -8.79
C SER A 4 1.11 -24.45 -7.49
N VAL A 5 0.66 -23.77 -6.43
CA VAL A 5 1.21 -23.84 -5.08
C VAL A 5 0.18 -24.52 -4.19
N ASP A 6 0.31 -25.84 -4.02
CA ASP A 6 -0.59 -26.65 -3.17
C ASP A 6 -2.09 -26.39 -3.45
N GLY A 7 -2.44 -26.44 -4.74
CA GLY A 7 -3.80 -26.23 -5.23
C GLY A 7 -4.18 -24.78 -5.55
N LEU A 8 -3.39 -23.79 -5.12
CA LEU A 8 -3.63 -22.38 -5.45
C LEU A 8 -2.93 -22.01 -6.76
N LEU A 9 -3.67 -21.45 -7.72
CA LEU A 9 -3.10 -20.94 -8.97
C LEU A 9 -2.51 -19.54 -8.76
N VAL A 10 -1.18 -19.44 -8.84
CA VAL A 10 -0.42 -18.21 -8.67
C VAL A 10 0.06 -17.68 -10.02
N TYR A 11 -0.26 -16.42 -10.31
CA TYR A 11 0.29 -15.69 -11.45
C TYR A 11 1.59 -15.02 -11.01
N PHE A 12 2.72 -15.49 -11.54
CA PHE A 12 4.04 -14.97 -11.24
C PHE A 12 4.54 -14.11 -12.41
N PRO A 13 4.95 -12.85 -12.21
CA PRO A 13 5.15 -11.89 -13.31
C PRO A 13 6.48 -12.06 -14.06
N TYR A 14 7.19 -13.17 -13.85
CA TYR A 14 8.43 -13.51 -14.53
C TYR A 14 8.32 -14.85 -15.28
N GLU A 15 9.31 -15.10 -16.15
CA GLU A 15 9.41 -16.32 -16.95
C GLU A 15 10.00 -17.51 -16.19
N TYR A 16 10.73 -17.25 -15.11
CA TYR A 16 11.40 -18.27 -14.30
C TYR A 16 11.15 -18.00 -12.82
N ILE A 17 10.97 -19.08 -12.06
CA ILE A 17 10.89 -19.08 -10.59
C ILE A 17 12.04 -19.94 -10.05
N TYR A 18 12.69 -19.48 -8.98
CA TYR A 18 13.71 -20.27 -8.30
C TYR A 18 13.09 -21.31 -7.35
N PRO A 19 13.75 -22.45 -7.12
CA PRO A 19 13.27 -23.46 -6.18
C PRO A 19 13.01 -22.90 -4.77
N GLU A 20 13.84 -21.98 -4.30
CA GLU A 20 13.69 -21.38 -2.97
C GLU A 20 12.47 -20.45 -2.91
N GLN A 21 12.15 -19.75 -4.01
CA GLN A 21 10.93 -18.93 -4.11
C GLN A 21 9.68 -19.82 -4.05
N TYR A 22 9.69 -20.97 -4.73
CA TYR A 22 8.58 -21.92 -4.68
C TYR A 22 8.39 -22.50 -3.28
N ALA A 23 9.48 -22.93 -2.64
CA ALA A 23 9.46 -23.41 -1.25
C ALA A 23 8.92 -22.34 -0.30
N TYR A 24 9.33 -21.08 -0.48
CA TYR A 24 8.82 -19.95 0.30
C TYR A 24 7.31 -19.77 0.14
N MET A 25 6.79 -19.85 -1.10
CA MET A 25 5.35 -19.76 -1.35
C MET A 25 4.58 -20.89 -0.66
N LEU A 26 5.13 -22.10 -0.66
CA LEU A 26 4.50 -23.26 -0.03
C LEU A 26 4.34 -23.06 1.49
N GLU A 27 5.41 -22.66 2.19
CA GLU A 27 5.35 -22.43 3.64
C GLU A 27 4.49 -21.21 4.02
N LEU A 28 4.51 -20.16 3.19
CA LEU A 28 3.65 -18.99 3.39
C LEU A 28 2.16 -19.35 3.22
N LYS A 29 1.80 -20.14 2.21
CA LYS A 29 0.42 -20.62 2.01
C LYS A 29 -0.06 -21.45 3.18
N ARG A 30 0.75 -22.42 3.64
CA ARG A 30 0.43 -23.24 4.83
C ARG A 30 0.13 -22.37 6.06
N THR A 31 0.86 -21.28 6.21
CA THR A 31 0.64 -20.33 7.31
C THR A 31 -0.71 -19.62 7.19
N PHE A 32 -1.10 -19.19 5.99
CA PHE A 32 -2.41 -18.58 5.76
C PHE A 32 -3.55 -19.56 6.00
N ASP A 33 -3.42 -20.79 5.50
CA ASP A 33 -4.42 -21.85 5.69
C ASP A 33 -4.60 -22.20 7.18
N ALA A 34 -3.51 -22.22 7.94
CA ALA A 34 -3.51 -22.44 9.39
C ALA A 34 -3.96 -21.21 10.20
N LYS A 35 -4.11 -20.03 9.57
CA LYS A 35 -4.40 -18.73 10.22
C LYS A 35 -3.43 -18.39 11.36
N GLY A 36 -2.16 -18.74 11.17
CA GLY A 36 -1.10 -18.58 12.17
C GLY A 36 -0.10 -17.47 11.84
N HIS A 37 0.95 -17.39 12.66
CA HIS A 37 2.12 -16.57 12.40
C HIS A 37 3.28 -17.43 11.91
N CYS A 38 4.13 -16.88 11.04
CA CYS A 38 5.34 -17.53 10.60
C CYS A 38 6.53 -16.57 10.64
N LEU A 39 7.72 -17.13 10.85
CA LEU A 39 8.98 -16.46 10.63
C LEU A 39 9.63 -17.10 9.41
N LEU A 40 9.79 -16.33 8.34
CA LEU A 40 10.37 -16.82 7.08
C LEU A 40 11.65 -16.06 6.79
N GLU A 41 12.74 -16.80 6.65
CA GLU A 41 14.04 -16.25 6.22
C GLU A 41 14.20 -16.44 4.72
N MET A 42 14.59 -15.37 4.04
CA MET A 42 14.86 -15.39 2.60
C MET A 42 16.02 -14.44 2.31
N PRO A 43 17.09 -14.92 1.65
CA PRO A 43 18.29 -14.11 1.41
C PRO A 43 17.99 -12.92 0.49
N SER A 44 18.75 -11.84 0.65
CA SER A 44 18.59 -10.62 -0.17
C SER A 44 18.83 -10.88 -1.66
N GLY A 45 18.12 -10.17 -2.53
CA GLY A 45 18.31 -10.25 -3.98
C GLY A 45 17.55 -11.39 -4.69
N THR A 46 16.82 -12.23 -3.95
CA THR A 46 16.11 -13.41 -4.49
C THR A 46 14.64 -13.15 -4.85
N GLY A 47 14.21 -11.89 -5.00
CA GLY A 47 12.83 -11.57 -5.41
C GLY A 47 11.77 -11.84 -4.33
N LYS A 48 12.11 -11.67 -3.05
CA LYS A 48 11.19 -11.87 -1.91
C LYS A 48 9.88 -11.10 -2.05
N THR A 49 9.97 -9.83 -2.42
CA THR A 49 8.81 -8.96 -2.55
C THR A 49 7.83 -9.50 -3.60
N THR A 50 8.30 -9.80 -4.81
CA THR A 50 7.44 -10.31 -5.89
C THR A 50 6.86 -11.68 -5.55
N THR A 51 7.66 -12.56 -4.92
CA THR A 51 7.22 -13.88 -4.45
C THR A 51 6.06 -13.76 -3.46
N LEU A 52 6.22 -12.90 -2.45
CA LEU A 52 5.22 -12.66 -1.41
C LEU A 52 3.96 -12.01 -1.98
N LEU A 53 4.10 -10.98 -2.81
CA LEU A 53 2.95 -10.30 -3.43
C LEU A 53 2.17 -11.23 -4.37
N SER A 54 2.85 -12.03 -5.19
CA SER A 54 2.20 -12.94 -6.15
C SER A 54 1.32 -13.97 -5.43
N LEU A 55 1.83 -14.57 -4.35
CA LEU A 55 1.05 -15.53 -3.56
C LEU A 55 -0.12 -14.86 -2.85
N ILE A 56 0.10 -13.72 -2.18
CA ILE A 56 -0.94 -13.06 -1.39
C ILE A 56 -2.08 -12.57 -2.28
N VAL A 57 -1.77 -11.97 -3.42
CA VAL A 57 -2.81 -11.52 -4.37
C VAL A 57 -3.62 -12.72 -4.86
N ALA A 58 -2.98 -13.82 -5.25
CA ALA A 58 -3.69 -15.04 -5.63
C ALA A 58 -4.56 -15.58 -4.50
N TYR A 59 -4.06 -15.58 -3.26
CA TYR A 59 -4.79 -16.05 -2.08
C TYR A 59 -6.02 -15.19 -1.77
N ILE A 60 -5.90 -13.86 -1.86
CA ILE A 60 -7.01 -12.92 -1.66
C ILE A 60 -8.09 -13.10 -2.75
N MET A 61 -7.67 -13.32 -4.00
CA MET A 61 -8.60 -13.52 -5.11
C MET A 61 -9.39 -14.82 -5.00
N GLU A 62 -8.73 -15.91 -4.59
CA GLU A 62 -9.38 -17.23 -4.41
C GLU A 62 -10.21 -17.29 -3.11
N ASN A 63 -9.75 -16.60 -2.05
CA ASN A 63 -10.34 -16.67 -0.71
C ASN A 63 -10.74 -15.29 -0.13
N PRO A 64 -11.58 -14.50 -0.81
CA PRO A 64 -11.95 -13.14 -0.39
C PRO A 64 -12.75 -13.10 0.93
N HIS A 65 -13.26 -14.25 1.38
CA HIS A 65 -13.95 -14.38 2.68
C HIS A 65 -12.98 -14.58 3.85
N ILE A 66 -11.75 -15.03 3.59
CA ILE A 66 -10.74 -15.32 4.61
C ILE A 66 -9.79 -14.13 4.76
N VAL A 67 -9.24 -13.63 3.66
CA VAL A 67 -8.30 -12.51 3.65
C VAL A 67 -8.78 -11.45 2.66
N ARG A 68 -8.95 -10.22 3.15
CA ARG A 68 -9.39 -9.07 2.32
C ARG A 68 -8.37 -7.97 2.18
N LYS A 69 -7.37 -7.91 3.06
CA LYS A 69 -6.44 -6.78 3.16
C LYS A 69 -5.05 -7.28 3.51
N LEU A 70 -4.07 -6.81 2.75
CA LEU A 70 -2.65 -6.95 3.05
C LEU A 70 -2.15 -5.66 3.69
N ILE A 71 -1.51 -5.77 4.85
CA ILE A 71 -0.73 -4.68 5.45
C ILE A 71 0.74 -5.04 5.26
N TYR A 72 1.42 -4.32 4.36
CA TYR A 72 2.84 -4.51 4.11
C TYR A 72 3.64 -3.45 4.85
N CYS A 73 4.43 -3.87 5.84
CA CYS A 73 5.31 -2.97 6.59
C CYS A 73 6.74 -3.06 6.06
N SER A 74 7.31 -1.90 5.74
CA SER A 74 8.69 -1.76 5.27
C SER A 74 9.41 -0.69 6.08
N ARG A 75 10.75 -0.72 6.11
CA ARG A 75 11.56 0.14 6.98
C ARG A 75 11.76 1.53 6.40
N THR A 76 11.87 1.65 5.08
CA THR A 76 12.27 2.90 4.42
C THR A 76 11.36 3.26 3.26
N VAL A 77 11.26 4.55 2.95
CA VAL A 77 10.43 5.04 1.82
C VAL A 77 10.86 4.45 0.47
N PRO A 78 12.16 4.34 0.14
CA PRO A 78 12.57 3.71 -1.13
C PRO A 78 12.20 2.22 -1.22
N GLU A 79 12.12 1.50 -0.10
CA GLU A 79 11.61 0.13 -0.10
C GLU A 79 10.10 0.10 -0.38
N ILE A 80 9.32 1.02 0.19
CA ILE A 80 7.87 1.15 -0.08
C ILE A 80 7.63 1.43 -1.56
N GLU A 81 8.38 2.36 -2.16
CA GLU A 81 8.28 2.67 -3.59
C GLU A 81 8.53 1.44 -4.47
N LYS A 82 9.55 0.63 -4.12
CA LYS A 82 9.84 -0.63 -4.81
C LYS A 82 8.68 -1.62 -4.68
N VAL A 83 8.10 -1.79 -3.49
CA VAL A 83 6.96 -2.69 -3.28
C VAL A 83 5.77 -2.32 -4.16
N ILE A 84 5.49 -1.02 -4.29
CA ILE A 84 4.38 -0.54 -5.13
C ILE A 84 4.68 -0.70 -6.62
N ALA A 85 5.92 -0.46 -7.04
CA ALA A 85 6.33 -0.72 -8.42
C ALA A 85 6.14 -2.21 -8.79
N GLU A 86 6.54 -3.12 -7.89
CA GLU A 86 6.33 -4.57 -8.04
C GLU A 86 4.85 -4.93 -8.05
N LEU A 87 4.04 -4.33 -7.17
CA LEU A 87 2.58 -4.54 -7.15
C LEU A 87 1.94 -4.09 -8.47
N LYS A 88 2.31 -2.92 -8.99
CA LYS A 88 1.82 -2.40 -10.27
C LYS A 88 2.23 -3.32 -11.44
N HIS A 89 3.46 -3.81 -11.41
CA HIS A 89 3.93 -4.78 -12.40
C HIS A 89 3.10 -6.08 -12.36
N LEU A 90 2.81 -6.58 -11.16
CA LEU A 90 1.96 -7.75 -10.96
C LEU A 90 0.53 -7.51 -11.47
N MET A 91 -0.11 -6.38 -11.16
CA MET A 91 -1.47 -6.07 -11.62
C MET A 91 -1.56 -6.00 -13.15
N ASN A 92 -0.60 -5.34 -13.79
CA ASN A 92 -0.48 -5.31 -15.25
C ASN A 92 -0.27 -6.72 -15.84
N TYR A 93 0.45 -7.59 -15.11
CA TYR A 93 0.63 -8.97 -15.52
C TYR A 93 -0.69 -9.76 -15.45
N TYR A 94 -1.49 -9.58 -14.39
CA TYR A 94 -2.83 -10.18 -14.28
C TYR A 94 -3.75 -9.74 -15.42
N GLU A 95 -3.80 -8.44 -15.71
CA GLU A 95 -4.60 -7.88 -16.80
C GLU A 95 -4.23 -8.51 -18.15
N LYS A 96 -2.93 -8.62 -18.45
CA LYS A 96 -2.45 -9.27 -19.69
C LYS A 96 -2.79 -10.76 -19.77
N GLN A 97 -2.83 -11.47 -18.66
CA GLN A 97 -3.01 -12.92 -18.63
C GLN A 97 -4.47 -13.38 -18.55
N THR A 98 -5.34 -12.55 -17.98
CA THR A 98 -6.74 -12.89 -17.71
C THR A 98 -7.73 -11.97 -18.43
N GLY A 99 -7.27 -10.84 -18.97
CA GLY A 99 -8.12 -9.79 -19.54
C GLY A 99 -8.84 -8.95 -18.49
N VAL A 100 -8.62 -9.21 -17.19
CA VAL A 100 -9.30 -8.54 -16.09
C VAL A 100 -8.26 -8.04 -15.09
N MET A 101 -8.39 -6.77 -14.68
CA MET A 101 -7.58 -6.21 -13.61
C MET A 101 -8.13 -6.67 -12.25
N PRO A 102 -7.29 -7.16 -11.32
CA PRO A 102 -7.74 -7.49 -9.98
C PRO A 102 -8.33 -6.26 -9.29
N ASN A 103 -9.47 -6.43 -8.62
CA ASN A 103 -10.15 -5.37 -7.86
C ASN A 103 -9.42 -5.11 -6.54
N ILE A 104 -8.22 -4.51 -6.61
CA ILE A 104 -7.31 -4.28 -5.48
C ILE A 104 -6.72 -2.87 -5.55
N THR A 105 -7.17 -1.99 -4.65
CA THR A 105 -6.56 -0.67 -4.49
C THR A 105 -5.25 -0.76 -3.70
N GLY A 106 -4.15 -0.39 -4.36
CA GLY A 106 -2.85 -0.22 -3.68
C GLY A 106 -2.76 1.16 -3.00
N LEU A 107 -2.48 1.17 -1.69
CA LEU A 107 -2.31 2.41 -0.92
C LEU A 107 -0.94 2.47 -0.24
N VAL A 108 -0.30 3.64 -0.30
CA VAL A 108 0.92 3.97 0.44
C VAL A 108 0.60 4.93 1.55
N LEU A 109 1.17 4.68 2.74
CA LEU A 109 1.14 5.62 3.84
C LEU A 109 2.57 5.99 4.26
N SER A 110 2.83 7.28 4.38
CA SER A 110 4.09 7.85 4.84
C SER A 110 3.84 9.03 5.77
N SER A 111 4.89 9.68 6.26
CA SER A 111 4.78 10.93 7.03
C SER A 111 4.21 12.10 6.21
N ARG A 112 3.70 13.13 6.90
CA ARG A 112 3.21 14.36 6.28
C ARG A 112 4.27 15.05 5.42
N LYS A 113 5.55 14.95 5.81
CA LYS A 113 6.66 15.49 5.02
C LYS A 113 6.69 14.97 3.57
N ASN A 114 6.27 13.73 3.35
CA ASN A 114 6.30 13.11 2.02
C ASN A 114 4.97 13.23 1.26
N MET A 115 3.89 13.67 1.92
CA MET A 115 2.53 13.68 1.35
C MET A 115 1.86 15.07 1.42
N CYS A 116 2.53 16.08 1.97
CA CYS A 116 2.00 17.44 2.08
C CYS A 116 2.07 18.16 0.73
N ILE A 117 0.94 18.75 0.31
CA ILE A 117 0.81 19.52 -0.93
C ILE A 117 0.69 21.03 -0.68
N HIS A 118 0.62 21.47 0.57
CA HIS A 118 0.54 22.88 0.91
C HIS A 118 1.85 23.59 0.54
N SER A 119 1.78 24.59 -0.35
CA SER A 119 2.94 25.24 -1.00
C SER A 119 4.02 25.73 -0.04
N GLU A 120 3.62 26.24 1.12
CA GLU A 120 4.55 26.74 2.15
C GLU A 120 5.09 25.65 3.08
N VAL A 121 4.29 24.62 3.36
CA VAL A 121 4.64 23.58 4.34
C VAL A 121 5.47 22.48 3.69
N SER A 122 5.18 22.14 2.43
CA SER A 122 5.90 21.10 1.68
C SER A 122 7.37 21.44 1.40
N ARG A 123 7.75 22.72 1.51
CA ARG A 123 9.14 23.19 1.35
C ARG A 123 10.01 22.95 2.59
N GLU A 124 9.39 22.63 3.72
CA GLU A 124 10.12 22.41 4.98
C GLU A 124 10.90 21.10 4.96
N ARG A 125 12.15 21.15 5.44
CA ARG A 125 13.03 19.98 5.47
C ARG A 125 12.84 19.12 6.72
N ASP A 126 12.41 19.71 7.83
CA ASP A 126 12.21 18.99 9.08
C ASP A 126 10.74 18.53 9.21
N GLY A 127 10.55 17.24 9.46
CA GLY A 127 9.23 16.67 9.67
C GLY A 127 8.49 17.28 10.87
N LYS A 128 9.21 17.66 11.93
CA LYS A 128 8.59 18.30 13.11
C LYS A 128 7.99 19.67 12.76
N ILE A 129 8.66 20.43 11.90
CA ILE A 129 8.18 21.74 11.43
C ILE A 129 6.96 21.56 10.52
N VAL A 130 7.01 20.58 9.61
CA VAL A 130 5.85 20.20 8.77
C VAL A 130 4.64 19.86 9.65
N ASP A 131 4.84 19.03 10.67
CA ASP A 131 3.76 18.60 11.55
C ASP A 131 3.17 19.78 12.35
N ALA A 132 4.03 20.65 12.88
CA ALA A 132 3.61 21.84 13.63
C ALA A 132 2.84 22.84 12.76
N LYS A 133 3.34 23.15 11.55
CA LYS A 133 2.64 24.05 10.61
C LYS A 133 1.30 23.47 10.15
N CYS A 134 1.27 22.18 9.83
CA CYS A 134 0.03 21.50 9.47
C CYS A 134 -0.98 21.55 10.63
N TYR A 135 -0.55 21.26 11.86
CA TYR A 135 -1.40 21.36 13.04
C TYR A 135 -1.94 22.78 13.25
N GLY A 136 -1.10 23.80 13.06
CA GLY A 136 -1.47 25.20 13.17
C GLY A 136 -2.55 25.68 12.19
N MET A 137 -2.84 24.93 11.12
CA MET A 137 -3.88 25.25 10.14
C MET A 137 -5.05 24.25 10.11
N THR A 138 -4.95 23.12 10.81
CA THR A 138 -5.94 22.02 10.73
C THR A 138 -6.53 21.62 12.07
N ALA A 139 -5.99 22.13 13.20
CA ALA A 139 -6.54 21.88 14.51
C ALA A 139 -7.98 22.41 14.62
N SER A 140 -8.84 21.69 15.35
CA SER A 140 -10.26 22.02 15.50
C SER A 140 -10.50 23.47 15.94
N TYR A 141 -9.81 23.90 17.00
CA TYR A 141 -9.95 25.26 17.54
C TYR A 141 -9.48 26.36 16.57
N VAL A 142 -8.58 26.06 15.62
CA VAL A 142 -8.16 27.01 14.58
C VAL A 142 -9.28 27.16 13.55
N ARG A 143 -9.84 26.03 13.13
CA ARG A 143 -10.93 25.98 12.15
C ARG A 143 -12.21 26.63 12.68
N ASP A 144 -12.56 26.40 13.95
CA ASP A 144 -13.72 27.02 14.58
C ASP A 144 -13.59 28.55 14.65
N ARG A 145 -12.37 29.06 14.88
CA ARG A 145 -12.10 30.51 14.86
C ARG A 145 -12.18 31.07 13.44
N ALA A 146 -11.63 30.38 12.46
CA ALA A 146 -11.67 30.78 11.06
C ALA A 146 -13.10 30.87 10.51
N ALA A 147 -14.06 30.14 11.10
CA ALA A 147 -15.48 30.28 10.74
C ALA A 147 -16.09 31.65 11.12
N THR A 148 -15.44 32.40 12.01
CA THR A 148 -15.86 33.74 12.45
C THR A 148 -14.91 34.87 12.04
N ASP A 149 -13.68 34.52 11.67
CA ASP A 149 -12.60 35.46 11.38
C ASP A 149 -11.80 34.97 10.16
N ASP A 150 -12.05 35.58 9.01
CA ASP A 150 -11.41 35.27 7.72
C ASP A 150 -9.89 35.54 7.70
N SER A 151 -9.34 36.21 8.72
CA SER A 151 -7.90 36.45 8.82
C SER A 151 -7.09 35.25 9.33
N VAL A 152 -7.77 34.25 9.91
CA VAL A 152 -7.11 33.06 10.47
C VAL A 152 -6.70 32.09 9.34
N PRO A 153 -5.41 31.76 9.20
CA PRO A 153 -4.96 30.87 8.14
C PRO A 153 -5.43 29.42 8.37
N ILE A 154 -6.03 28.83 7.34
CA ILE A 154 -6.50 27.44 7.31
C ILE A 154 -5.95 26.71 6.09
N CYS A 155 -5.89 25.38 6.17
CA CYS A 155 -5.43 24.57 5.06
C CYS A 155 -6.57 24.28 4.07
N GLN A 156 -6.58 24.98 2.93
CA GLN A 156 -7.60 24.80 1.88
C GLN A 156 -7.77 23.33 1.43
N TYR A 157 -6.69 22.56 1.38
CA TYR A 157 -6.72 21.15 0.97
C TYR A 157 -7.41 20.26 2.01
N PHE A 158 -7.23 20.58 3.29
CA PHE A 158 -7.91 19.85 4.36
C PHE A 158 -9.40 20.18 4.37
N GLU A 159 -9.78 21.45 4.25
CA GLU A 159 -11.19 21.85 4.20
C GLU A 159 -11.92 21.26 2.98
N GLY A 160 -11.29 21.30 1.80
CA GLY A 160 -11.85 20.67 0.60
C GLY A 160 -12.09 19.17 0.78
N PHE A 161 -11.12 18.47 1.38
CA PHE A 161 -11.30 17.05 1.72
C PHE A 161 -12.41 16.81 2.76
N GLN A 162 -12.57 17.70 3.74
CA GLN A 162 -13.64 17.59 4.74
C GLN A 162 -15.03 17.83 4.14
N ALA A 163 -15.14 18.72 3.14
CA ALA A 163 -16.39 19.07 2.50
C ALA A 163 -16.89 17.98 1.52
N GLU A 164 -16.01 17.47 0.65
CA GLU A 164 -16.40 16.58 -0.45
C GLU A 164 -15.72 15.21 -0.41
N GLY A 165 -14.54 15.12 0.21
CA GLY A 165 -13.65 13.96 0.10
C GLY A 165 -14.07 12.74 0.92
N LYS A 166 -14.85 12.90 2.00
CA LYS A 166 -15.23 11.79 2.90
C LYS A 166 -16.15 10.75 2.26
N GLU A 167 -17.03 11.20 1.38
CA GLU A 167 -18.01 10.33 0.71
C GLU A 167 -17.43 9.69 -0.56
N THR A 168 -16.22 10.09 -0.98
CA THR A 168 -15.60 9.62 -2.21
C THR A 168 -14.62 8.48 -1.91
N THR A 169 -14.80 7.33 -2.56
CA THR A 169 -13.85 6.21 -2.51
C THR A 169 -12.91 6.24 -3.70
N LEU A 170 -11.63 5.91 -3.48
CA LEU A 170 -10.70 5.67 -4.58
C LEU A 170 -11.16 4.44 -5.38
N PRO A 171 -11.11 4.50 -6.72
CA PRO A 171 -11.39 3.33 -7.54
C PRO A 171 -10.33 2.24 -7.29
N PRO A 172 -10.69 0.97 -7.48
CA PRO A 172 -9.75 -0.14 -7.46
C PRO A 172 -8.76 -0.12 -8.63
#